data_AF-A0A257UTF4-F1
#
_entry.id   AF-A0A257UTF4-F1
#
_cell.length_a   1.000
_cell.length_b   1.000
_cell.length_c   1.000
_cell.angle_alpha   90.00
_cell.angle_beta   90.00
_cell.angle_gamma   90.00
#
_symmetry.space_group_name_H-M   'P 1'
#
loop_
_entity.id
_entity.type
_entity.pdbx_description
1 polymer ?
#
loop_
_entity_poly.entity_id
_entity_poly.type
_entity_poly.pdbx_seq_one_letter_code
_entity_poly.pdbx_strand_id
1 'polypeptide(L)'
;MRLRWLVLGWAVLAVVVWNGFFDVLITRGVKEYLMRNAQARLGEGPPASMVAIMAQTSHDAAITSSLWAGTILAAGWATIWFMRRRS
;
A
#
# COMPACT_ATOMS: atom_id res chain seq x y z
N MET A 1 -11.82 19.71 -21.83
CA MET A 1 -12.19 19.35 -20.44
C MET A 1 -12.10 17.86 -20.13
N ARG A 2 -12.52 16.93 -21.01
CA ARG A 2 -12.57 15.47 -20.71
C ARG A 2 -11.24 14.82 -20.28
N LEU A 3 -10.12 15.23 -20.88
CA LEU A 3 -8.79 14.65 -20.57
C LEU A 3 -8.32 14.94 -19.13
N ARG A 4 -8.58 16.15 -18.63
CA ARG A 4 -8.18 16.56 -17.26
C ARG A 4 -8.92 15.73 -16.20
N TRP A 5 -10.20 15.45 -16.43
CA TRP A 5 -11.00 14.60 -15.55
C TRP A 5 -10.54 13.15 -15.54
N LEU A 6 -10.13 12.61 -16.69
CA LEU A 6 -9.54 11.26 -16.76
C LEU A 6 -8.23 11.18 -15.97
N VAL A 7 -7.34 12.16 -16.13
CA VAL A 7 -6.08 12.22 -15.37
C VAL A 7 -6.35 12.31 -13.87
N LEU A 8 -7.27 13.19 -13.46
CA LEU A 8 -7.67 13.33 -12.05
C LEU A 8 -8.28 12.05 -11.50
N GLY A 9 -9.14 11.38 -12.27
CA GLY A 9 -9.75 10.10 -11.88
C GLY A 9 -8.71 9.01 -11.62
N TRP A 10 -7.72 8.87 -12.51
CA TRP A 10 -6.62 7.92 -12.33
C TRP A 10 -5.70 8.28 -11.17
N ALA A 11 -5.43 9.57 -10.95
CA ALA A 11 -4.65 10.02 -9.80
C ALA A 11 -5.36 9.72 -8.48
N VAL A 12 -6.67 10.00 -8.39
CA VAL A 12 -7.48 9.66 -7.22
C VAL A 12 -7.51 8.15 -6.99
N LEU A 13 -7.69 7.36 -8.05
CA LEU A 13 -7.67 5.91 -7.95
C LEU A 13 -6.33 5.37 -7.44
N ALA A 14 -5.21 5.93 -7.92
CA ALA A 14 -3.88 5.55 -7.45
C ALA A 14 -3.69 5.85 -5.95
N VAL A 15 -4.17 7.01 -5.47
CA VAL A 15 -4.12 7.39 -4.05
C VAL A 15 -4.99 6.46 -3.19
N VAL A 16 -6.19 6.11 -3.67
CA VAL A 16 -7.09 5.17 -2.96
C VAL A 16 -6.44 3.79 -2.86
N VAL A 17 -5.89 3.28 -3.96
CA VAL A 17 -5.19 1.98 -3.99
C VAL A 17 -3.97 2.01 -3.05
N TRP A 18 -3.18 3.07 -3.09
CA TRP A 18 -2.04 3.23 -2.20
C TRP A 18 -2.45 3.15 -0.72
N ASN A 19 -3.46 3.92 -0.32
CA ASN A 19 -3.96 3.91 1.06
C ASN A 19 -4.52 2.55 1.47
N GLY A 20 -5.29 1.90 0.58
CA GLY A 20 -5.87 0.59 0.86
C GLY A 20 -4.81 -0.49 1.09
N PHE A 21 -3.78 -0.55 0.25
CA PHE A 21 -2.68 -1.50 0.45
C PHE A 21 -1.86 -1.17 1.70
N PHE A 22 -1.61 0.11 1.96
CA PHE A 22 -0.85 0.54 3.13
C PHE A 22 -1.55 0.11 4.42
N ASP A 23 -2.84 0.40 4.54
CA ASP A 23 -3.65 0.08 5.72
C ASP A 23 -3.75 -1.43 5.99
N VAL A 24 -3.94 -2.23 4.93
CA VAL A 24 -3.94 -3.70 5.03
C VAL A 24 -2.59 -4.23 5.54
N LEU A 25 -1.48 -3.70 5.05
CA LEU A 25 -0.14 -4.14 5.44
C LEU A 25 0.21 -3.70 6.86
N ILE A 26 -0.17 -2.49 7.27
CA ILE A 26 -0.02 -2.03 8.66
C ILE A 26 -0.82 -2.92 9.61
N THR A 27 -2.09 -3.19 9.29
CA THR A 27 -2.93 -4.09 10.09
C THR A 27 -2.31 -5.47 10.26
N ARG A 28 -1.64 -5.98 9.22
CA ARG A 28 -0.91 -7.25 9.29
C ARG A 28 0.27 -7.18 10.27
N GLY A 29 1.06 -6.12 10.25
CA GLY A 29 2.17 -5.97 11.20
C GLY A 29 1.69 -5.81 12.65
N VAL A 30 0.58 -5.12 12.88
CA VAL A 30 -0.03 -5.02 14.22
C VAL A 30 -0.43 -6.40 14.74
N LYS A 31 -1.09 -7.21 13.90
CA LYS A 31 -1.45 -8.59 14.25
C LYS A 31 -0.21 -9.44 14.56
N GLU A 32 0.84 -9.32 13.76
CA GLU A 32 2.12 -10.02 13.99
C GLU A 32 2.73 -9.65 15.34
N TYR A 33 2.78 -8.35 15.68
CA TYR A 33 3.26 -7.91 16.98
C TYR A 33 2.43 -8.51 18.13
N LEU A 34 1.10 -8.43 18.04
CA LEU A 34 0.21 -8.96 19.08
C LEU A 34 0.41 -10.46 19.28
N MET A 35 0.60 -11.20 18.18
CA MET A 35 0.84 -12.64 18.21
C MET A 35 2.18 -12.98 18.87
N ARG A 36 3.27 -12.31 18.48
CA ARG A 36 4.59 -12.53 19.11
C ARG A 36 4.62 -12.12 20.57
N ASN A 37 3.92 -11.05 20.93
CA ASN A 37 3.82 -10.60 22.32
C ASN A 37 3.03 -11.61 23.17
N ALA A 38 1.98 -12.22 22.61
CA ALA A 38 1.24 -13.30 23.28
C ALA A 38 2.12 -14.55 23.48
N GLN A 39 2.90 -14.95 22.47
CA GLN A 39 3.84 -16.08 22.56
C GLN A 39 4.91 -15.83 23.64
N ALA A 40 5.52 -14.64 23.65
CA ALA A 40 6.49 -14.27 24.68
C ALA A 40 5.91 -14.32 26.10
N ARG A 41 4.63 -13.93 26.28
CA ARG A 41 3.93 -14.05 27.58
C ARG A 41 3.68 -15.49 28.01
N LEU A 42 3.63 -16.44 27.07
CA LEU A 42 3.53 -17.87 27.34
C LEU A 42 4.90 -18.54 27.55
N GLY A 43 6.00 -17.77 27.50
CA GLY A 43 7.36 -18.29 27.57
C GLY A 43 7.90 -18.81 26.25
N GLU A 44 7.15 -18.68 25.16
CA GLU A 44 7.53 -19.09 23.81
C GLU A 44 8.24 -17.94 23.09
N GLY A 45 9.55 -17.81 23.32
CA GLY A 45 10.42 -16.88 22.58
C GLY A 45 10.59 -15.49 23.21
N PRO A 46 11.43 -14.65 22.61
CA PRO A 46 11.78 -13.34 23.16
C PRO A 46 10.66 -12.30 22.95
N PRO A 47 10.53 -11.30 23.86
CA PRO A 47 9.57 -10.22 23.71
C PRO A 47 9.81 -9.42 22.42
N ALA A 48 8.73 -9.25 21.64
CA ALA A 48 8.77 -8.48 20.41
C ALA A 48 8.77 -6.97 20.67
N SER A 49 9.67 -6.25 20.01
CA SER A 49 9.65 -4.79 19.98
C SER A 49 8.63 -4.28 18.98
N MET A 50 7.58 -3.60 19.47
CA MET A 50 6.56 -2.96 18.63
C MET A 50 7.21 -1.95 17.67
N VAL A 51 8.15 -1.15 18.17
CA VAL A 51 8.82 -0.11 17.38
C VAL A 51 9.58 -0.72 16.20
N ALA A 52 10.34 -1.79 16.44
CA ALA A 52 11.10 -2.46 15.37
C ALA A 52 10.17 -3.09 14.32
N ILE A 53 9.12 -3.79 14.76
CA ILE A 53 8.17 -4.44 13.84
C ILE A 53 7.40 -3.40 13.03
N MET A 54 6.95 -2.31 13.65
CA MET A 54 6.21 -1.25 12.97
C MET A 54 7.09 -0.44 12.02
N ALA A 55 8.35 -0.16 12.38
CA ALA A 55 9.28 0.52 11.48
C ALA A 55 9.49 -0.29 10.20
N GLN A 56 9.77 -1.59 10.34
CA GLN A 56 9.93 -2.49 9.19
C GLN A 56 8.63 -2.62 8.39
N THR A 57 7.51 -2.87 9.06
CA THR A 57 6.19 -3.01 8.41
C THR A 57 5.82 -1.75 7.63
N SER A 58 6.04 -0.56 8.21
CA SER A 58 5.70 0.70 7.56
C SER A 58 6.55 0.94 6.32
N HIS A 59 7.83 0.61 6.38
CA HIS A 59 8.74 0.69 5.24
C HIS A 59 8.31 -0.25 4.11
N ASP A 60 8.05 -1.51 4.43
CA ASP A 60 7.63 -2.53 3.46
C ASP A 60 6.23 -2.23 2.89
N ALA A 61 5.35 -1.69 3.72
CA ALA A 61 4.03 -1.21 3.31
C ALA A 61 4.13 -0.03 2.35
N ALA A 62 5.00 0.95 2.64
CA ALA A 62 5.20 2.10 1.77
C ALA A 62 5.75 1.68 0.40
N ILE A 63 6.73 0.78 0.35
CA ILE A 63 7.28 0.25 -0.91
C ILE A 63 6.20 -0.49 -1.70
N THR A 64 5.54 -1.46 -1.06
CA THR A 64 4.54 -2.32 -1.72
C THR A 64 3.36 -1.48 -2.24
N SER A 65 2.88 -0.54 -1.43
CA SER A 65 1.78 0.35 -1.82
C SER A 65 2.18 1.28 -2.96
N SER A 66 3.42 1.76 -2.97
CA SER A 66 3.95 2.60 -4.04
C SER A 66 4.10 1.83 -5.36
N LEU A 67 4.48 0.55 -5.30
CA LEU A 67 4.50 -0.33 -6.48
C LEU A 67 3.10 -0.47 -7.08
N TRP A 68 2.08 -0.74 -6.25
CA TRP A 68 0.69 -0.82 -6.71
C TRP A 68 0.14 0.52 -7.22
N ALA A 69 0.43 1.63 -6.55
CA ALA A 69 0.06 2.94 -7.05
C ALA A 69 0.70 3.24 -8.41
N GLY A 70 1.98 2.87 -8.57
CA GLY A 70 2.71 3.00 -9.83
C GLY A 70 2.09 2.19 -10.97
N THR A 71 1.64 0.96 -10.72
CA THR A 71 0.96 0.14 -11.74
C THR A 71 -0.38 0.75 -12.16
N ILE A 72 -1.14 1.32 -11.21
CA ILE A 72 -2.39 2.03 -11.51
C ILE A 72 -2.14 3.28 -12.35
N LEU A 73 -1.11 4.07 -12.01
CA LEU A 73 -0.74 5.24 -12.81
C LEU A 73 -0.27 4.86 -14.23
N ALA A 74 0.52 3.78 -14.36
CA ALA A 74 0.95 3.27 -15.65
C ALA A 74 -0.24 2.79 -16.50
N ALA A 75 -1.21 2.10 -15.89
CA ALA A 75 -2.45 1.70 -16.55
C ALA A 75 -3.30 2.90 -16.99
N GLY A 76 -3.38 3.94 -16.14
CA GLY A 76 -4.07 5.17 -16.48
C GLY A 76 -3.42 5.93 -17.63
N TRP A 77 -2.09 6.00 -17.64
CA TRP A 77 -1.32 6.57 -18.74
C TRP A 77 -1.52 5.80 -20.04
N ALA A 78 -1.46 4.47 -20.00
CA ALA A 78 -1.71 3.61 -21.15
C ALA A 78 -3.13 3.81 -21.72
N THR A 79 -4.13 3.92 -20.84
CA THR A 79 -5.53 4.18 -21.21
C THR A 79 -5.66 5.52 -21.95
N ILE A 80 -5.08 6.58 -21.40
CA ILE A 80 -5.10 7.91 -22.01
C ILE A 80 -4.36 7.91 -23.36
N TRP A 81 -3.19 7.28 -23.43
CA TRP A 81 -2.40 7.19 -24.65
C TRP A 81 -3.17 6.47 -25.76
N PHE A 82 -3.83 5.35 -25.43
CA PHE A 82 -4.63 4.59 -26.38
C PHE A 82 -5.85 5.37 -26.88
N MET A 83 -6.55 6.09 -25.99
CA MET A 83 -7.65 6.98 -26.37
C MET A 83 -7.19 8.11 -27.30
N ARG A 84 -6.02 8.70 -27.04
CA ARG A 84 -5.48 9.79 -27.85
C ARG A 84 -5.05 9.34 -29.25
N ARG A 85 -4.79 8.03 -29.45
CA ARG A 85 -4.40 7.45 -30.74
C ARG A 85 -5.60 7.08 -31.62
N ARG A 86 -6.80 7.00 -31.04
CA ARG A 86 -8.07 6.68 -31.72
C ARG A 86 -8.95 7.91 -32.00
N SER A 87 -8.60 9.06 -31.44
CA SER A 87 -9.22 10.37 -31.74
C SER A 87 -8.43 11.11 -32.80
#